data_AF-A0A975BNB4-F1
#
_entry.id   AF-A0A975BNB4-F1
#
_cell.length_a   1.000
_cell.length_b   1.000
_cell.length_c   1.000
_cell.angle_alpha   90.00
_cell.angle_beta   90.00
_cell.angle_gamma   90.00
#
_symmetry.space_group_name_H-M   'P 1'
#
loop_
_entity.id
_entity.type
_entity.pdbx_description
1 polymer ?
#
loop_
_entity_poly.entity_id
_entity_poly.type
_entity_poly.pdbx_seq_one_letter_code
_entity_poly.pdbx_strand_id
1 'polypeptide(L)'
;MKDSDTDWQRVDAMRDEDIDLSDIPEVTEEQMAEARLRVGGKPVRKGKVGILVDAEVVAYFKMKAGEKYESVINEILKAGIRNLSV
;
A
#
# COMPACT_ATOMS: atom_id res chain seq x y z
N MET A 1 -3.46 19.34 -23.89
CA MET A 1 -2.74 18.07 -23.73
C MET A 1 -2.65 17.44 -25.11
N LYS A 2 -1.52 16.83 -25.47
CA LYS A 2 -1.49 15.96 -26.65
C LYS A 2 -2.18 14.66 -26.26
N ASP A 3 -3.00 14.14 -27.17
CA ASP A 3 -3.56 12.80 -27.01
C ASP A 3 -2.41 11.79 -27.06
N SER A 4 -2.54 10.71 -26.28
CA SER A 4 -1.53 9.64 -26.28
C SER A 4 -1.56 8.94 -27.63
N ASP A 5 -0.39 8.70 -28.24
CA ASP A 5 -0.26 7.87 -29.45
C ASP A 5 -0.42 6.37 -29.16
N THR A 6 -0.86 6.02 -27.95
CA THR A 6 -1.07 4.64 -27.48
C THR A 6 -2.34 4.06 -28.08
N ASP A 7 -2.23 2.86 -28.67
CA ASP A 7 -3.38 2.03 -29.01
C ASP A 7 -3.99 1.43 -27.73
N TRP A 8 -4.91 2.17 -27.12
CA TRP A 8 -5.59 1.77 -25.89
C TRP A 8 -6.53 0.58 -26.06
N GLN A 9 -7.14 0.40 -27.24
CA GLN A 9 -8.02 -0.74 -27.51
C GLN A 9 -7.27 -2.05 -27.44
N ARG A 10 -6.03 -2.07 -27.97
CA ARG A 10 -5.15 -3.23 -27.86
C ARG A 10 -4.73 -3.52 -26.42
N VAL A 11 -4.41 -2.48 -25.63
CA VAL A 11 -4.01 -2.65 -24.22
C VAL A 11 -5.17 -3.17 -23.37
N ASP A 12 -6.37 -2.60 -23.53
CA ASP A 12 -7.56 -3.00 -22.77
C ASP A 12 -8.01 -4.45 -23.07
N ALA A 13 -7.73 -4.95 -24.28
CA ALA A 13 -8.06 -6.31 -24.69
C ALA A 13 -6.95 -7.35 -24.42
N MET A 14 -5.77 -6.90 -23.97
CA MET A 14 -4.62 -7.77 -23.74
C MET A 14 -4.83 -8.62 -22.49
N ARG A 15 -4.52 -9.92 -22.57
CA ARG A 15 -4.50 -10.80 -21.40
C ARG A 15 -3.10 -10.80 -20.78
N ASP A 16 -3.01 -11.11 -19.49
CA ASP A 16 -1.73 -11.16 -18.78
C ASP A 16 -0.72 -12.09 -19.47
N GLU A 17 -1.15 -13.22 -20.05
CA GLU A 17 -0.24 -14.16 -20.71
C GLU A 17 0.33 -13.63 -22.04
N ASP A 18 -0.28 -12.60 -22.60
CA ASP A 18 0.15 -11.96 -23.85
C ASP A 18 1.16 -10.81 -23.59
N ILE A 19 1.45 -10.49 -22.32
CA ILE A 19 2.41 -9.45 -21.92
C ILE A 19 3.84 -9.99 -22.11
N ASP A 20 4.65 -9.27 -22.91
CA ASP A 20 6.07 -9.55 -23.06
C ASP A 20 6.85 -9.06 -21.84
N LEU A 21 7.45 -9.99 -21.12
CA LEU A 21 8.29 -9.75 -19.93
C LEU A 21 9.77 -10.07 -20.20
N SER A 22 10.18 -10.20 -21.46
CA SER A 22 11.55 -10.57 -21.83
C SER A 22 12.59 -9.52 -21.43
N ASP A 23 12.19 -8.25 -21.28
CA ASP A 23 13.03 -7.15 -20.83
C ASP A 23 12.94 -6.91 -19.31
N ILE A 24 11.79 -7.17 -18.70
CA ILE A 24 11.51 -7.00 -17.28
C ILE A 24 10.87 -8.28 -16.75
N PRO A 25 11.68 -9.27 -16.33
CA PRO A 25 11.16 -10.51 -15.78
C PRO A 25 10.38 -10.27 -14.49
N GLU A 26 9.50 -11.21 -14.15
CA GLU A 26 8.72 -11.14 -12.91
C GLU A 26 9.60 -11.07 -11.66
N VAL A 27 9.11 -10.38 -10.65
CA VAL A 27 9.76 -10.28 -9.34
C VAL A 27 9.67 -11.64 -8.64
N THR A 28 10.83 -12.23 -8.32
CA THR A 28 10.87 -13.52 -7.61
C THR A 28 10.48 -13.35 -6.13
N GLU A 29 10.09 -14.43 -5.46
CA GLU A 29 9.79 -14.40 -4.02
C GLU A 29 11.00 -13.93 -3.20
N GLU A 30 12.21 -14.33 -3.57
CA GLU A 30 13.46 -13.91 -2.92
C GLU A 30 13.69 -12.40 -3.09
N GLN A 31 13.45 -11.87 -4.29
CA GLN A 31 13.55 -10.43 -4.55
C GLN A 31 12.51 -9.66 -3.76
N MET A 32 11.28 -10.17 -3.69
CA MET A 32 10.20 -9.55 -2.94
C MET A 32 10.44 -9.59 -1.42
N ALA A 33 11.09 -10.64 -0.91
CA ALA A 33 11.46 -10.74 0.50
C ALA A 33 12.41 -9.62 0.94
N GLU A 34 13.22 -9.08 0.03
CA GLU A 34 14.13 -7.96 0.28
C GLU A 34 13.48 -6.57 0.11
N ALA A 35 12.22 -6.50 -0.31
CA ALA A 35 11.53 -5.25 -0.59
C ALA A 35 11.45 -4.34 0.65
N ARG A 36 11.66 -3.03 0.43
CA ARG A 36 11.63 -2.01 1.49
C ARG A 36 10.57 -0.96 1.19
N LEU A 37 9.69 -0.71 2.17
CA LEU A 37 8.67 0.33 2.08
C LEU A 37 9.31 1.72 1.95
N ARG A 38 8.87 2.46 0.94
CA ARG A 38 9.21 3.87 0.71
C ARG A 38 7.94 4.68 0.56
N VAL A 39 7.94 5.91 1.08
CA VAL A 39 6.84 6.87 0.92
C VAL A 39 7.44 8.14 0.32
N GLY A 40 6.93 8.57 -0.84
CA GLY A 40 7.50 9.68 -1.61
C GLY A 40 8.97 9.48 -2.00
N GLY A 41 9.35 8.23 -2.35
CA GLY A 41 10.73 7.86 -2.69
C GLY A 41 11.69 7.70 -1.50
N LYS A 42 11.28 8.11 -0.29
CA LYS A 42 12.14 8.07 0.91
C LYS A 42 11.92 6.78 1.71
N PRO A 43 12.98 6.17 2.26
CA PRO A 43 12.86 4.98 3.11
C PRO A 43 12.09 5.29 4.38
N VAL A 44 11.13 4.43 4.73
CA VAL A 44 10.40 4.51 5.99
C VAL A 44 11.06 3.58 7.01
N ARG A 45 11.58 4.15 8.10
CA ARG A 45 12.11 3.35 9.21
C ARG A 45 10.96 2.75 10.01
N LYS A 46 11.01 1.44 10.25
CA LYS A 46 10.11 0.80 11.22
C LYS A 46 10.49 1.29 12.63
N GLY A 47 9.53 1.78 13.39
CA GLY A 47 9.74 2.27 14.76
C GLY A 47 8.44 2.64 15.45
N LYS A 48 8.47 2.72 16.78
CA LYS A 48 7.36 3.29 17.54
C LYS A 48 7.33 4.80 17.32
N VAL A 49 6.17 5.32 17.01
CA VAL A 49 5.91 6.75 16.90
C VAL A 49 4.82 7.13 17.89
N GLY A 50 4.95 8.27 18.55
CA GLY A 50 3.88 8.86 19.34
C GLY A 50 3.08 9.80 18.45
N ILE A 51 1.77 9.56 18.35
CA ILE A 51 0.84 10.48 17.71
C ILE A 51 -0.26 10.84 18.71
N LEU A 52 -0.83 12.04 18.56
CA LEU A 52 -2.00 12.42 19.33
C LEU A 52 -3.24 11.80 18.68
N VAL A 53 -4.04 11.13 19.51
CA VAL A 53 -5.31 10.52 19.14
C VAL A 53 -6.31 10.88 20.22
N ASP A 54 -7.55 11.20 19.83
CA ASP A 54 -8.58 11.56 20.78
C ASP A 54 -8.83 10.45 21.80
N ALA A 55 -9.02 10.85 23.06
CA ALA A 55 -9.18 9.93 24.17
C ALA A 55 -10.36 8.97 23.97
N GLU A 56 -11.45 9.42 23.33
CA GLU A 56 -12.61 8.58 23.01
C GLU A 56 -12.29 7.46 22.03
N VAL A 57 -11.46 7.74 21.01
CA VAL A 57 -11.04 6.75 20.02
C VAL A 57 -10.16 5.70 20.69
N VAL A 58 -9.21 6.14 21.53
CA VAL A 58 -8.36 5.23 22.30
C VAL A 58 -9.21 4.36 23.24
N ALA A 59 -10.19 4.95 23.94
CA ALA A 59 -11.08 4.21 24.84
C ALA A 59 -11.91 3.15 24.08
N TYR A 60 -12.48 3.52 22.94
CA TYR A 60 -13.24 2.59 22.09
C TYR A 60 -12.39 1.40 21.64
N PHE A 61 -11.16 1.64 21.15
CA PHE A 61 -10.31 0.55 20.69
C PHE A 61 -9.73 -0.30 21.82
N LYS A 62 -9.47 0.28 22.99
CA LYS A 62 -9.11 -0.50 24.20
C LYS A 62 -10.24 -1.42 24.63
N MET A 63 -11.48 -0.94 24.63
CA MET A 63 -12.66 -1.76 24.91
C MET A 63 -12.82 -2.88 23.86
N LYS A 64 -12.64 -2.57 22.57
CA LYS A 64 -12.88 -3.50 21.46
C LYS A 64 -11.78 -4.57 21.29
N ALA A 65 -10.51 -4.19 21.44
CA ALA A 65 -9.35 -5.00 21.06
C ALA A 65 -8.37 -5.30 22.22
N GLY A 66 -8.65 -4.79 23.42
CA GLY A 66 -7.79 -4.99 24.60
C GLY A 66 -6.37 -4.51 24.33
N GLU A 67 -5.38 -5.36 24.64
CA GLU A 67 -3.95 -5.06 24.46
C GLU A 67 -3.53 -4.82 23.00
N LYS A 68 -4.34 -5.25 22.03
CA LYS A 68 -4.04 -5.10 20.59
C LYS A 68 -4.60 -3.81 19.98
N TYR A 69 -5.11 -2.89 20.80
CA TYR A 69 -5.76 -1.66 20.33
C TYR A 69 -4.89 -0.84 19.36
N GLU A 70 -3.58 -0.71 19.62
CA GLU A 70 -2.66 0.04 18.76
C GLU A 70 -2.53 -0.59 17.37
N SER A 71 -2.45 -1.92 17.29
CA SER A 71 -2.39 -2.63 16.02
C SER A 71 -3.66 -2.46 15.21
N VAL A 72 -4.83 -2.50 15.86
CA VAL A 72 -6.12 -2.30 15.18
C VAL A 72 -6.26 -0.86 14.68
N ILE A 73 -5.85 0.14 15.47
CA ILE A 73 -5.81 1.55 15.04
C ILE A 73 -4.91 1.68 13.80
N ASN A 74 -3.72 1.09 13.83
CA ASN A 74 -2.80 1.13 12.69
C ASN A 74 -3.39 0.51 11.41
N GLU A 75 -4.07 -0.63 11.51
CA GLU A 75 -4.69 -1.26 10.33
C GLU A 75 -5.84 -0.43 9.74
N ILE A 76 -6.63 0.23 10.59
CA ILE A 76 -7.69 1.13 10.15
C ILE A 76 -7.11 2.36 9.46
N LEU A 77 -6.05 2.96 10.02
CA LEU A 77 -5.36 4.09 9.38
C LEU A 77 -4.79 3.68 8.01
N LYS A 78 -4.19 2.49 7.89
CA LYS A 78 -3.73 1.95 6.60
C LYS A 78 -4.87 1.74 5.61
N ALA A 79 -6.02 1.24 6.05
CA ALA A 79 -7.20 1.09 5.20
C ALA A 79 -7.74 2.45 4.73
N GLY A 80 -7.82 3.43 5.62
CA GLY A 80 -8.20 4.80 5.29
C GLY A 80 -7.28 5.42 4.24
N ILE A 81 -5.96 5.27 4.39
CA ILE A 81 -4.97 5.75 3.41
C ILE A 81 -5.19 5.10 2.04
N ARG A 82 -5.42 3.78 1.98
CA ARG A 82 -5.67 3.07 0.71
C ARG A 82 -6.92 3.60 -0.01
N ASN A 83 -7.95 3.98 0.73
CA ASN A 83 -9.17 4.52 0.15
C ASN A 83 -9.04 5.99 -0.29
N LEU A 84 -8.08 6.74 0.27
CA LEU A 84 -7.81 8.13 -0.10
C LEU A 84 -6.88 8.26 -1.30
N SER A 85 -6.04 7.27 -1.55
CA SER A 85 -5.17 7.19 -2.72
C SER A 85 -5.95 6.60 -3.90
N VAL A 86 -6.77 7.42 -4.56
CA VAL A 86 -7.33 7.15 -5.89
C VAL A 86 -6.36 7.66 -6.95
#